data_AF-A0AAU6NKI7-F1
#
_entry.id   AF-A0AAU6NKI7-F1
#
_cell.length_a   1.000
_cell.length_b   1.000
_cell.length_c   1.000
_cell.angle_alpha   90.00
_cell.angle_beta   90.00
_cell.angle_gamma   90.00
#
_symmetry.space_group_name_H-M   'P 1'
#
loop_
_entity.id
_entity.type
_entity.pdbx_description
1 polymer ?
#
loop_
_entity_poly.entity_id
_entity_poly.type
_entity_poly.pdbx_seq_one_letter_code
_entity_poly.pdbx_strand_id
1 'polypeptide(L)'
;MATGKIVQVIGAVVDVEFPQDAVPRVYDALEVQNGNESLVLEVQQQLGGGIVRTIAMGSSDGLRRGLEVKDLEHPIEVPVGKATLGRIMNVLGQPIDMKGDIGEEERWAIHRAAPSYEELSSSQELLETGIKVIDLMCPFAKGGKVGLFGGAGVGKTVNMMELIRNIAIEHSGYSVFAGVGERTREGNDFYHEMTDSNVLDKVSLVYGQMNEPPGNRLRVALTGLTMAEKFRDEGRDVLLFVDNIYRYTLAGTEVSALLGRMPSAVGYQPTLAEEMGVLQERITSTKTGSITSVQAVYVPADDLTDPSPATTFAHLDATVVLSRQIASLGIYPAVDPLDSTSRQLDPLVVGQEHYDTARGVQSLLQRYQELKDIIAILGMDELSEEDKLVVARARKIQRFLSQPFFVAEVFTGSPGKYVSLKDTIRGFKGIMEGEYDHLPEQAFYMVGSIEEAVEKAKKL
;
A
#
# COMPACT_ATOMS: atom_id res chain seq x y z
N MET A 1 -13.28 23.83 27.72
CA MET A 1 -14.26 23.40 26.70
C MET A 1 -15.19 24.55 26.36
N ALA A 2 -14.87 25.24 25.27
CA ALA A 2 -15.78 26.19 24.67
C ALA A 2 -16.93 25.43 23.98
N THR A 3 -18.11 26.03 23.98
CA THR A 3 -19.28 25.49 23.28
C THR A 3 -19.66 26.42 22.15
N GLY A 4 -19.73 25.87 20.94
CA GLY A 4 -20.20 26.55 19.74
C GLY A 4 -21.62 26.13 19.37
N LYS A 5 -22.16 26.74 18.32
CA LYS A 5 -23.47 26.40 17.76
C LYS A 5 -23.39 26.22 16.25
N ILE A 6 -24.09 25.20 15.74
CA ILE A 6 -24.17 24.99 14.28
C ILE A 6 -24.93 26.15 13.63
N VAL A 7 -24.31 26.83 12.67
CA VAL A 7 -24.94 27.91 11.90
C VAL A 7 -25.38 27.46 10.50
N GLN A 8 -24.66 26.51 9.91
CA GLN A 8 -24.92 26.03 8.55
C GLN A 8 -24.47 24.57 8.37
N VAL A 9 -25.21 23.82 7.55
CA VAL A 9 -24.90 22.44 7.16
C VAL A 9 -25.06 22.33 5.65
N ILE A 10 -23.98 21.96 4.95
CA ILE A 10 -23.96 21.74 3.48
C ILE A 10 -23.33 20.37 3.23
N GLY A 11 -24.17 19.34 3.09
CA GLY A 11 -23.68 17.96 3.00
C GLY A 11 -22.79 17.65 4.22
N ALA A 12 -21.59 17.13 3.97
CA ALA A 12 -20.62 16.79 5.02
C ALA A 12 -19.89 18.01 5.65
N VAL A 13 -20.08 19.23 5.13
CA VAL A 13 -19.48 20.44 5.68
C VAL A 13 -20.44 21.10 6.65
N VAL A 14 -19.95 21.37 7.86
CA VAL A 14 -20.72 21.98 8.94
C VAL A 14 -19.97 23.23 9.41
N ASP A 15 -20.62 24.39 9.36
CA ASP A 15 -20.07 25.62 9.91
C ASP A 15 -20.61 25.80 11.35
N VAL A 16 -19.70 26.05 12.29
CA VAL A 16 -19.96 26.17 13.73
C VAL A 16 -19.45 27.52 14.22
N GLU A 17 -20.29 28.26 14.93
CA GLU A 17 -19.94 29.55 15.54
C GLU A 17 -19.56 29.37 17.00
N PHE A 18 -18.36 29.79 17.36
CA PHE A 18 -17.84 29.86 18.73
C PHE A 18 -17.70 31.32 19.19
N PRO A 19 -17.65 31.56 20.51
CA PRO A 19 -17.20 32.84 21.05
C PRO A 19 -15.83 33.24 20.48
N GLN A 20 -15.64 34.52 20.15
CA GLN A 20 -14.44 35.00 19.44
C GLN A 20 -13.14 34.83 20.24
N ASP A 21 -13.23 34.73 21.56
CA ASP A 21 -12.13 34.47 22.48
C ASP A 21 -11.79 32.98 22.63
N ALA A 22 -12.59 32.10 22.03
CA ALA A 22 -12.47 30.65 22.18
C ALA A 22 -12.71 29.90 20.85
N VAL A 23 -12.12 30.42 19.76
CA VAL A 23 -12.18 29.80 18.44
C VAL A 23 -11.25 28.58 18.37
N PRO A 24 -11.76 27.37 18.07
CA PRO A 24 -10.94 26.16 17.94
C PRO A 24 -9.89 26.27 16.83
N ARG A 25 -8.77 25.56 16.98
CA ARG A 25 -7.67 25.57 16.00
C ARG A 25 -8.02 24.70 14.80
N VAL A 26 -7.31 24.92 13.70
CA VAL A 26 -7.38 24.00 12.56
C VAL A 26 -6.91 22.62 13.00
N TYR A 27 -7.66 21.60 12.58
CA TYR A 27 -7.54 20.18 12.95
C TYR A 27 -8.04 19.78 14.34
N ASP A 28 -8.52 20.70 15.17
CA ASP A 28 -9.19 20.32 16.41
C ASP A 28 -10.47 19.52 16.10
N ALA A 29 -10.73 18.51 16.93
CA ALA A 29 -11.94 17.70 16.87
C ALA A 29 -13.04 18.36 17.71
N LEU A 30 -14.23 18.42 17.14
CA LEU A 30 -15.43 18.90 17.81
C LEU A 30 -16.43 17.76 17.94
N GLU A 31 -17.21 17.77 19.01
CA GLU A 31 -18.24 16.78 19.27
C GLU A 31 -19.64 17.42 19.22
N VAL A 32 -20.54 16.83 18.44
CA VAL A 32 -21.95 17.21 18.38
C VAL A 32 -22.85 16.03 18.71
N GLN A 33 -23.81 16.26 19.60
CA GLN A 33 -24.83 15.27 19.93
C GLN A 33 -25.96 15.33 18.89
N ASN A 34 -26.16 14.26 18.12
CA ASN A 34 -27.25 14.12 17.15
C ASN A 34 -28.25 13.06 17.63
N GLY A 35 -29.14 13.44 18.55
CA GLY A 35 -30.03 12.50 19.22
C GLY A 35 -29.26 11.58 20.16
N ASN A 36 -29.30 10.27 19.90
CA ASN A 36 -28.60 9.27 20.72
C ASN A 36 -27.17 8.98 20.24
N GLU A 37 -26.78 9.53 19.09
CA GLU A 37 -25.45 9.32 18.49
C GLU A 37 -24.58 10.56 18.69
N SER A 38 -23.28 10.34 18.89
CA SER A 38 -22.26 11.39 18.89
C SER A 38 -21.59 11.41 17.52
N LEU A 39 -21.43 12.61 16.96
CA LEU A 39 -20.76 12.84 15.69
C LEU A 39 -19.54 13.73 15.92
N VAL A 40 -18.40 13.32 15.37
CA VAL A 40 -17.16 14.11 15.40
C VAL A 40 -17.07 14.97 14.15
N LEU A 41 -16.73 16.25 14.33
CA LEU A 41 -16.44 17.20 13.27
C LEU A 41 -14.97 17.62 13.36
N GLU A 42 -14.23 17.67 12.27
CA GLU A 42 -12.84 18.17 12.26
C GLU A 42 -12.77 19.56 11.66
N VAL A 43 -12.18 20.52 12.39
CA VAL A 43 -12.01 21.90 11.93
C VAL A 43 -11.03 21.97 10.75
N GLN A 44 -11.46 22.55 9.64
CA GLN A 44 -10.62 22.74 8.44
C GLN A 44 -10.18 24.19 8.23
N GLN A 45 -11.03 25.16 8.56
CA GLN A 45 -10.80 26.57 8.28
C GLN A 45 -11.45 27.46 9.35
N GLN A 46 -10.86 28.62 9.59
CA GLN A 46 -11.47 29.69 10.38
C GLN A 46 -11.94 30.78 9.41
N LEU A 47 -13.25 31.03 9.35
CA LEU A 47 -13.86 31.97 8.39
C LEU A 47 -13.90 33.42 8.92
N GLY A 48 -13.63 33.61 10.20
CA GLY A 48 -13.74 34.89 10.91
C GLY A 48 -15.07 35.05 11.66
N GLY A 49 -15.14 36.04 12.54
CA GLY A 49 -16.33 36.31 13.36
C GLY A 49 -16.65 35.22 14.40
N GLY A 50 -15.72 34.30 14.67
CA GLY A 50 -15.94 33.14 15.55
C GLY A 50 -16.42 31.89 14.80
N ILE A 51 -16.62 31.96 13.48
CA ILE A 51 -17.09 30.82 12.68
C ILE A 51 -15.91 29.96 12.21
N VAL A 52 -16.01 28.67 12.48
CA VAL A 52 -15.13 27.63 11.95
C VAL A 52 -15.89 26.74 10.98
N ARG A 53 -15.21 26.35 9.90
CA ARG A 53 -15.71 25.39 8.92
C ARG A 53 -15.14 24.02 9.22
N THR A 54 -16.01 23.03 9.35
CA THR A 54 -15.65 21.67 9.74
C THR A 54 -16.13 20.63 8.74
N ILE A 55 -15.57 19.43 8.83
CA ILE A 55 -16.01 18.26 8.08
C ILE A 55 -16.49 17.20 9.06
N ALA A 56 -17.68 16.66 8.80
CA ALA A 56 -18.24 15.57 9.58
C ALA A 56 -17.53 14.23 9.30
N MET A 57 -17.18 13.52 10.38
CA MET A 57 -16.60 12.17 10.35
C MET A 57 -17.69 11.09 10.48
N GLY A 58 -18.79 11.27 9.74
CA GLY A 58 -20.00 10.46 9.81
C GLY A 58 -21.15 11.11 9.05
N SER A 59 -22.34 10.52 9.11
CA SER A 59 -23.51 11.12 8.43
C SER A 59 -23.92 12.43 9.11
N SER A 60 -24.06 13.49 8.31
CA SER A 60 -24.60 14.78 8.72
C SER A 60 -26.14 14.80 8.78
N ASP A 61 -26.80 13.69 8.44
CA ASP A 61 -28.25 13.60 8.42
C ASP A 61 -28.85 13.83 9.80
N GLY A 62 -29.90 14.65 9.87
CA GLY A 62 -30.56 14.98 11.12
C GLY A 62 -29.94 16.13 11.91
N LEU A 63 -28.74 16.62 11.52
CA LEU A 63 -28.16 17.84 12.12
C LEU A 63 -29.05 19.06 11.89
N ARG A 64 -29.16 19.90 12.92
CA ARG A 64 -29.99 21.12 12.91
C ARG A 64 -29.16 22.31 13.33
N ARG A 65 -29.50 23.47 12.78
CA ARG A 65 -28.93 24.75 13.21
C ARG A 65 -29.29 25.01 14.68
N GLY A 66 -28.35 25.58 15.42
CA GLY A 66 -28.47 25.88 16.84
C GLY A 66 -28.12 24.73 17.78
N LEU A 67 -27.79 23.53 17.26
CA LEU A 67 -27.24 22.45 18.08
C LEU A 67 -25.91 22.87 18.70
N GLU A 68 -25.72 22.48 19.96
CA GLU A 68 -24.49 22.74 20.70
C GLU A 68 -23.39 21.79 20.24
N VAL A 69 -22.20 22.37 20.04
CA VAL A 69 -20.99 21.67 19.61
C VAL A 69 -19.91 21.94 20.65
N LYS A 70 -19.26 20.88 21.15
CA LYS A 70 -18.19 20.98 22.13
C LYS A 70 -16.84 20.92 21.43
N ASP A 71 -15.94 21.82 21.80
CA ASP A 71 -14.54 21.72 21.41
C ASP A 71 -13.82 20.72 22.33
N LEU A 72 -13.15 19.72 21.73
CA LEU A 72 -12.32 18.76 22.47
C LEU A 72 -10.92 19.32 22.77
N GLU A 73 -10.53 20.45 22.16
CA GLU A 73 -9.24 21.16 22.36
C GLU A 73 -8.02 20.35 21.91
N HIS A 74 -8.25 19.25 21.19
CA HIS A 74 -7.23 18.40 20.58
C HIS A 74 -7.72 17.84 19.24
N PRO A 75 -6.81 17.43 18.34
CA PRO A 75 -7.20 16.74 17.10
C PRO A 75 -7.84 15.38 17.36
N ILE A 76 -8.33 14.71 16.31
CA ILE A 76 -8.81 13.32 16.42
C ILE A 76 -7.65 12.43 16.94
N GLU A 77 -7.90 11.73 18.04
CA GLU A 77 -6.96 10.81 18.67
C GLU A 77 -7.42 9.36 18.55
N VAL A 78 -6.49 8.48 18.22
CA VAL A 78 -6.75 7.07 17.94
C VAL A 78 -5.93 6.17 18.87
N PRO A 79 -6.45 4.99 19.25
CA PRO A 79 -5.72 4.05 20.09
C PRO A 79 -4.46 3.57 19.35
N VAL A 80 -3.36 3.42 20.08
CA VAL A 80 -2.09 2.94 19.54
C VAL A 80 -1.48 1.85 20.41
N GLY A 81 -0.46 1.16 19.88
CA GLY A 81 0.29 0.13 20.59
C GLY A 81 -0.27 -1.28 20.37
N LYS A 82 0.29 -2.24 21.10
CA LYS A 82 0.06 -3.69 20.85
C LYS A 82 -1.38 -4.14 21.04
N ALA A 83 -2.18 -3.44 21.85
CA ALA A 83 -3.60 -3.74 22.05
C ALA A 83 -4.42 -3.60 20.75
N THR A 84 -3.93 -2.84 19.78
CA THR A 84 -4.57 -2.66 18.47
C THR A 84 -4.40 -3.84 17.52
N LEU A 85 -3.45 -4.74 17.80
CA LEU A 85 -3.15 -5.89 16.94
C LEU A 85 -4.33 -6.88 16.92
N GLY A 86 -4.70 -7.34 15.74
CA GLY A 86 -5.83 -8.25 15.51
C GLY A 86 -7.22 -7.63 15.67
N ARG A 87 -7.29 -6.29 15.79
CA ARG A 87 -8.52 -5.51 15.89
C ARG A 87 -8.81 -4.78 14.59
N ILE A 88 -10.10 -4.54 14.34
CA ILE A 88 -10.57 -3.67 13.25
C ILE A 88 -11.09 -2.37 13.84
N MET A 89 -10.55 -1.24 13.38
CA MET A 89 -10.91 0.10 13.83
C MET A 89 -11.43 0.95 12.69
N ASN A 90 -12.31 1.91 13.01
CA ASN A 90 -12.70 2.97 12.07
C ASN A 90 -11.72 4.16 12.13
N VAL A 91 -11.99 5.21 11.35
CA VAL A 91 -11.19 6.45 11.29
C VAL A 91 -11.06 7.19 12.64
N LEU A 92 -12.01 7.00 13.56
CA LEU A 92 -11.99 7.60 14.90
C LEU A 92 -11.31 6.69 15.92
N GLY A 93 -10.76 5.55 15.49
CA GLY A 93 -10.13 4.58 16.38
C GLY A 93 -11.11 3.73 17.18
N GLN A 94 -12.41 3.73 16.85
CA GLN A 94 -13.41 2.91 17.53
C GLN A 94 -13.40 1.48 16.96
N PRO A 95 -13.49 0.44 17.80
CA PRO A 95 -13.53 -0.93 17.32
C PRO A 95 -14.84 -1.24 16.58
N ILE A 96 -14.74 -1.84 15.40
CA ILE A 96 -15.89 -2.25 14.57
C ILE A 96 -15.98 -3.77 14.37
N ASP A 97 -15.16 -4.54 15.10
CA ASP A 97 -15.06 -6.00 15.01
C ASP A 97 -15.94 -6.76 16.01
N MET A 98 -16.77 -6.06 16.79
CA MET A 98 -17.66 -6.64 17.82
C MET A 98 -16.91 -7.44 18.90
N LYS A 99 -15.59 -7.25 19.08
CA LYS A 99 -14.79 -7.92 20.13
C LYS A 99 -14.69 -7.14 21.44
N GLY A 100 -15.57 -6.15 21.64
CA GLY A 100 -15.54 -5.25 22.81
C GLY A 100 -14.47 -4.17 22.69
N ASP A 101 -14.10 -3.57 23.82
CA ASP A 101 -13.11 -2.47 23.87
C ASP A 101 -11.70 -2.93 23.46
N ILE A 102 -10.86 -2.01 23.01
CA ILE A 102 -9.49 -2.31 22.54
C ILE A 102 -8.55 -2.61 23.72
N GLY A 103 -8.76 -1.96 24.85
CA GLY A 103 -7.86 -2.07 26.00
C GLY A 103 -6.57 -1.28 25.77
N GLU A 104 -6.67 -0.17 25.05
CA GLU A 104 -5.54 0.72 24.80
C GLU A 104 -5.03 1.40 26.08
N GLU A 105 -3.72 1.60 26.16
CA GLU A 105 -3.09 2.38 27.24
C GLU A 105 -2.84 3.83 26.81
N GLU A 106 -2.69 4.07 25.51
CA GLU A 106 -2.34 5.35 24.93
C GLU A 106 -3.21 5.66 23.70
N ARG A 107 -3.47 6.95 23.48
CA ARG A 107 -4.09 7.50 22.28
C ARG A 107 -3.23 8.60 21.71
N TRP A 108 -3.05 8.62 20.38
CA TRP A 108 -2.22 9.59 19.68
C TRP A 108 -3.05 10.36 18.64
N ALA A 109 -2.76 11.65 18.50
CA ALA A 109 -3.38 12.49 17.48
C ALA A 109 -2.97 12.05 16.06
N ILE A 110 -3.94 12.02 15.13
CA ILE A 110 -3.70 11.60 13.74
C ILE A 110 -2.92 12.64 12.92
N HIS A 111 -2.97 13.91 13.34
CA HIS A 111 -2.25 15.03 12.73
C HIS A 111 -0.92 15.24 13.45
N ARG A 112 0.17 14.89 12.77
CA ARG A 112 1.54 14.97 13.30
C ARG A 112 2.47 15.51 12.22
N ALA A 113 3.55 16.16 12.64
CA ALA A 113 4.60 16.58 11.73
C ALA A 113 5.41 15.36 11.24
N ALA A 114 5.97 15.47 10.03
CA ALA A 114 6.96 14.51 9.56
C ALA A 114 8.22 14.57 10.44
N PRO A 115 8.98 13.45 10.55
CA PRO A 115 10.26 13.45 11.24
C PRO A 115 11.20 14.53 10.70
N SER A 116 11.95 15.15 11.59
CA SER A 116 12.94 16.16 11.24
C SER A 116 14.12 15.54 10.47
N TYR A 117 14.86 16.36 9.72
CA TYR A 117 16.02 15.89 8.97
C TYR A 117 17.07 15.18 9.85
N GLU A 118 17.22 15.61 11.10
CA GLU A 118 18.17 15.01 12.06
C GLU A 118 17.74 13.62 12.53
N GLU A 119 16.46 13.26 12.43
CA GLU A 119 15.92 11.97 12.87
C GLU A 119 15.95 10.91 11.77
N LEU A 120 16.13 11.32 10.51
CA LEU A 120 16.15 10.42 9.36
C LEU A 120 17.35 9.47 9.40
N SER A 121 17.12 8.21 9.07
CA SER A 121 18.19 7.24 8.86
C SER A 121 18.76 7.37 7.44
N SER A 122 20.08 7.25 7.31
CA SER A 122 20.77 7.18 6.02
C SER A 122 20.98 5.74 5.52
N SER A 123 20.52 4.72 6.27
CA SER A 123 20.74 3.32 5.93
C SER A 123 19.93 2.89 4.69
N GLN A 124 20.62 2.41 3.65
CA GLN A 124 20.02 1.81 2.46
C GLN A 124 20.01 0.28 2.58
N GLU A 125 19.47 -0.24 3.69
CA GLU A 125 19.32 -1.68 3.86
C GLU A 125 18.19 -2.20 2.97
N LEU A 126 18.40 -3.36 2.34
CA LEU A 126 17.38 -4.04 1.55
C LEU A 126 16.46 -4.84 2.45
N LEU A 127 15.18 -4.86 2.11
CA LEU A 127 14.17 -5.70 2.73
C LEU A 127 13.92 -6.92 1.86
N GLU A 128 14.35 -8.08 2.34
CA GLU A 128 14.14 -9.37 1.66
C GLU A 128 12.68 -9.83 1.84
N THR A 129 11.95 -9.89 0.72
CA THR A 129 10.51 -10.22 0.71
C THR A 129 10.24 -11.72 0.59
N GLY A 130 11.22 -12.48 0.10
CA GLY A 130 11.10 -13.90 -0.20
C GLY A 130 10.39 -14.19 -1.52
N ILE A 131 10.10 -13.15 -2.31
CA ILE A 131 9.39 -13.24 -3.60
C ILE A 131 10.40 -12.98 -4.72
N LYS A 132 10.70 -14.00 -5.52
CA LYS A 132 11.76 -13.99 -6.53
C LYS A 132 11.76 -12.76 -7.44
N VAL A 133 10.61 -12.43 -8.02
CA VAL A 133 10.50 -11.32 -8.97
C VAL A 133 10.71 -9.97 -8.28
N ILE A 134 10.24 -9.81 -7.04
CA ILE A 134 10.40 -8.56 -6.29
C ILE A 134 11.85 -8.41 -5.86
N ASP A 135 12.41 -9.42 -5.21
CA ASP A 135 13.77 -9.37 -4.68
C ASP A 135 14.82 -9.23 -5.79
N LEU A 136 14.60 -9.83 -6.97
CA LEU A 136 15.52 -9.69 -8.10
C LEU A 136 15.36 -8.36 -8.84
N MET A 137 14.13 -8.00 -9.24
CA MET A 137 13.88 -6.95 -10.24
C MET A 137 13.57 -5.59 -9.62
N CYS A 138 12.86 -5.57 -8.50
CA CYS A 138 12.42 -4.36 -7.82
C CYS A 138 12.65 -4.47 -6.30
N PRO A 139 13.91 -4.63 -5.85
CA PRO A 139 14.21 -4.84 -4.44
C PRO A 139 13.74 -3.67 -3.58
N PHE A 140 13.19 -3.99 -2.41
CA PHE A 140 12.65 -3.00 -1.49
C PHE A 140 13.73 -2.44 -0.58
N ALA A 141 13.67 -1.14 -0.31
CA ALA A 141 14.44 -0.53 0.77
C ALA A 141 13.68 -0.66 2.09
N LYS A 142 14.43 -0.88 3.17
CA LYS A 142 13.91 -0.80 4.53
C LYS A 142 13.48 0.63 4.87
N GLY A 143 12.20 0.81 5.16
CA GLY A 143 11.53 2.10 5.28
C GLY A 143 11.28 2.84 3.98
N GLY A 144 11.42 2.14 2.85
CA GLY A 144 11.07 2.67 1.54
C GLY A 144 9.56 2.69 1.30
N LYS A 145 9.17 3.40 0.25
CA LYS A 145 7.78 3.50 -0.22
C LYS A 145 7.63 2.72 -1.52
N VAL A 146 6.75 1.74 -1.52
CA VAL A 146 6.50 0.86 -2.67
C VAL A 146 5.10 1.13 -3.21
N GLY A 147 5.00 1.39 -4.51
CA GLY A 147 3.71 1.45 -5.21
C GLY A 147 3.39 0.13 -5.87
N LEU A 148 2.25 -0.47 -5.52
CA LEU A 148 1.69 -1.66 -6.16
C LEU A 148 0.63 -1.23 -7.18
N PHE A 149 0.97 -1.30 -8.45
CA PHE A 149 0.11 -0.93 -9.57
C PHE A 149 -0.56 -2.18 -10.13
N GLY A 150 -1.80 -2.05 -10.58
CA GLY A 150 -2.48 -3.14 -11.25
C GLY A 150 -3.99 -2.96 -11.36
N GLY A 151 -4.56 -3.52 -12.42
CA GLY A 151 -6.01 -3.56 -12.61
C GLY A 151 -6.72 -4.48 -11.62
N ALA A 152 -8.05 -4.55 -11.71
CA ALA A 152 -8.81 -5.54 -10.95
C ALA A 152 -8.45 -6.98 -11.38
N GLY A 153 -8.33 -7.89 -10.41
CA GLY A 153 -8.16 -9.33 -10.65
C GLY A 153 -6.74 -9.81 -10.95
N VAL A 154 -5.71 -8.95 -10.89
CA VAL A 154 -4.31 -9.33 -11.13
C VAL A 154 -3.56 -9.84 -9.88
N GLY A 155 -4.27 -9.97 -8.75
CA GLY A 155 -3.70 -10.52 -7.51
C GLY A 155 -3.06 -9.51 -6.56
N LYS A 156 -3.49 -8.23 -6.56
CA LYS A 156 -2.97 -7.20 -5.63
C LYS A 156 -3.05 -7.60 -4.16
N THR A 157 -4.25 -7.95 -3.71
CA THR A 157 -4.52 -8.39 -2.33
C THR A 157 -3.69 -9.62 -1.96
N VAL A 158 -3.59 -10.60 -2.87
CA VAL A 158 -2.78 -11.82 -2.68
C VAL A 158 -1.29 -11.49 -2.49
N ASN A 159 -0.75 -10.54 -3.27
CA ASN A 159 0.63 -10.08 -3.07
C ASN A 159 0.82 -9.35 -1.73
N MET A 160 -0.13 -8.49 -1.33
CA MET A 160 -0.06 -7.82 -0.04
C MET A 160 -0.10 -8.81 1.13
N MET A 161 -0.99 -9.80 1.08
CA MET A 161 -1.10 -10.83 2.12
C MET A 161 0.17 -11.68 2.23
N GLU A 162 0.76 -12.06 1.09
CA GLU A 162 2.02 -12.80 1.09
C GLU A 162 3.16 -11.97 1.69
N LEU A 163 3.25 -10.68 1.36
CA LEU A 163 4.24 -9.77 1.94
C LEU A 163 4.05 -9.63 3.46
N ILE A 164 2.80 -9.47 3.93
CA ILE A 164 2.47 -9.42 5.35
C ILE A 164 2.96 -10.69 6.03
N ARG A 165 2.60 -11.86 5.50
CA ARG A 165 2.97 -13.15 6.07
C ARG A 165 4.48 -13.33 6.13
N ASN A 166 5.19 -13.14 5.01
CA ASN A 166 6.62 -13.38 4.93
C ASN A 166 7.40 -12.48 5.90
N ILE A 167 7.01 -11.22 6.02
CA ILE A 167 7.71 -10.28 6.90
C ILE A 167 7.31 -10.47 8.37
N ALA A 168 6.05 -10.78 8.65
CA ALA A 168 5.60 -11.07 10.00
C ALA A 168 6.22 -12.36 10.58
N ILE A 169 6.50 -13.36 9.73
CA ILE A 169 7.12 -14.63 10.15
C ILE A 169 8.65 -14.52 10.20
N GLU A 170 9.29 -14.03 9.13
CA GLU A 170 10.75 -14.05 8.99
C GLU A 170 11.44 -12.87 9.69
N HIS A 171 10.80 -11.69 9.73
CA HIS A 171 11.41 -10.46 10.24
C HIS A 171 10.82 -9.97 11.58
N SER A 172 9.90 -10.73 12.19
CA SER A 172 9.25 -10.40 13.48
C SER A 172 8.64 -8.97 13.55
N GLY A 173 8.26 -8.42 12.40
CA GLY A 173 7.65 -7.09 12.27
C GLY A 173 6.15 -7.09 12.56
N TYR A 174 5.61 -5.91 12.90
CA TYR A 174 4.16 -5.68 12.93
C TYR A 174 3.71 -5.03 11.63
N SER A 175 2.47 -5.28 11.24
CA SER A 175 1.87 -4.64 10.07
C SER A 175 0.67 -3.82 10.47
N VAL A 176 0.43 -2.74 9.74
CA VAL A 176 -0.81 -1.96 9.81
C VAL A 176 -1.42 -1.91 8.42
N PHE A 177 -2.70 -2.25 8.32
CA PHE A 177 -3.45 -2.15 7.08
C PHE A 177 -4.43 -0.98 7.17
N ALA A 178 -4.31 -0.03 6.26
CA ALA A 178 -5.23 1.08 6.08
C ALA A 178 -6.05 0.88 4.81
N GLY A 179 -7.30 0.42 4.99
CA GLY A 179 -8.29 0.29 3.92
C GLY A 179 -8.97 1.62 3.64
N VAL A 180 -8.39 2.41 2.74
CA VAL A 180 -8.84 3.72 2.29
C VAL A 180 -9.82 3.58 1.14
N GLY A 181 -11.10 3.80 1.40
CA GLY A 181 -12.15 3.81 0.38
C GLY A 181 -12.27 2.49 -0.38
N GLU A 182 -12.06 1.37 0.31
CA GLU A 182 -12.18 0.03 -0.24
C GLU A 182 -13.58 -0.55 -0.06
N ARG A 183 -13.89 -1.58 -0.86
CA ARG A 183 -15.19 -2.27 -0.77
C ARG A 183 -15.29 -3.05 0.53
N THR A 184 -16.43 -2.94 1.22
CA THR A 184 -16.71 -3.68 2.46
C THR A 184 -16.52 -5.18 2.32
N ARG A 185 -16.94 -5.75 1.18
CA ARG A 185 -16.75 -7.16 0.87
C ARG A 185 -15.26 -7.54 0.84
N GLU A 186 -14.42 -6.73 0.20
CA GLU A 186 -12.98 -7.01 0.07
C GLU A 186 -12.27 -6.90 1.43
N GLY A 187 -12.66 -5.93 2.27
CA GLY A 187 -12.17 -5.86 3.65
C GLY A 187 -12.60 -7.07 4.51
N ASN A 188 -13.82 -7.56 4.33
CA ASN A 188 -14.29 -8.76 5.02
C ASN A 188 -13.53 -10.02 4.57
N ASP A 189 -13.36 -10.20 3.26
CA ASP A 189 -12.62 -11.32 2.69
C ASP A 189 -11.16 -11.30 3.20
N PHE A 190 -10.52 -10.12 3.18
CA PHE A 190 -9.17 -9.92 3.71
C PHE A 190 -9.05 -10.28 5.20
N TYR A 191 -10.02 -9.89 6.03
CA TYR A 191 -10.03 -10.25 7.46
C TYR A 191 -10.10 -11.76 7.68
N HIS A 192 -10.93 -12.46 6.92
CA HIS A 192 -11.03 -13.93 6.99
C HIS A 192 -9.77 -14.62 6.47
N GLU A 193 -9.22 -14.17 5.34
CA GLU A 193 -7.97 -14.73 4.79
C GLU A 193 -6.79 -14.56 5.76
N MET A 194 -6.70 -13.43 6.46
CA MET A 194 -5.71 -13.19 7.52
C MET A 194 -5.92 -14.07 8.76
N THR A 195 -7.19 -14.35 9.09
CA THR A 195 -7.55 -15.26 10.18
C THR A 195 -7.13 -16.68 9.86
N ASP A 196 -7.46 -17.16 8.66
CA ASP A 196 -7.13 -18.51 8.18
C ASP A 196 -5.61 -18.70 8.04
N SER A 197 -4.90 -17.63 7.69
CA SER A 197 -3.44 -17.62 7.56
C SER A 197 -2.69 -17.46 8.90
N ASN A 198 -3.38 -17.36 10.04
CA ASN A 198 -2.80 -17.17 11.39
C ASN A 198 -1.82 -15.99 11.50
N VAL A 199 -2.11 -14.86 10.82
CA VAL A 199 -1.28 -13.64 10.86
C VAL A 199 -2.00 -12.46 11.50
N LEU A 200 -3.30 -12.60 11.79
CA LEU A 200 -4.14 -11.53 12.33
C LEU A 200 -3.58 -10.94 13.64
N ASP A 201 -2.92 -11.73 14.48
CA ASP A 201 -2.32 -11.30 15.75
C ASP A 201 -1.12 -10.34 15.59
N LYS A 202 -0.64 -10.16 14.35
CA LYS A 202 0.47 -9.26 14.01
C LYS A 202 0.06 -8.08 13.14
N VAL A 203 -1.24 -7.92 12.87
CA VAL A 203 -1.77 -6.89 11.99
C VAL A 203 -2.82 -6.04 12.70
N SER A 204 -2.67 -4.72 12.70
CA SER A 204 -3.75 -3.79 13.08
C SER A 204 -4.51 -3.37 11.82
N LEU A 205 -5.85 -3.50 11.82
CA LEU A 205 -6.69 -3.18 10.66
C LEU A 205 -7.43 -1.87 10.90
N VAL A 206 -7.31 -0.92 9.98
CA VAL A 206 -8.04 0.35 9.98
C VAL A 206 -8.85 0.46 8.69
N TYR A 207 -10.17 0.60 8.81
CA TYR A 207 -11.07 0.70 7.66
C TYR A 207 -11.80 2.04 7.63
N GLY A 208 -11.84 2.61 6.43
CA GLY A 208 -12.64 3.79 6.07
C GLY A 208 -13.23 3.51 4.71
N GLN A 209 -14.37 2.84 4.68
CA GLN A 209 -14.87 2.15 3.48
C GLN A 209 -15.56 3.09 2.48
N MET A 210 -15.87 2.58 1.27
CA MET A 210 -16.53 3.39 0.22
C MET A 210 -17.89 3.97 0.60
N ASN A 211 -18.62 3.32 1.53
CA ASN A 211 -19.91 3.80 2.02
C ASN A 211 -19.78 4.94 3.04
N GLU A 212 -18.57 5.23 3.52
CA GLU A 212 -18.34 6.30 4.47
C GLU A 212 -18.17 7.67 3.77
N PRO A 213 -18.49 8.77 4.48
CA PRO A 213 -18.29 10.12 3.98
C PRO A 213 -16.85 10.39 3.52
N PRO A 214 -16.63 11.37 2.63
CA PRO A 214 -15.30 11.70 2.15
C PRO A 214 -14.34 12.15 3.27
N GLY A 215 -14.84 12.74 4.37
CA GLY A 215 -14.03 13.08 5.54
C GLY A 215 -13.32 11.87 6.14
N ASN A 216 -14.07 10.78 6.38
CA ASN A 216 -13.53 9.53 6.90
C ASN A 216 -12.45 8.95 5.98
N ARG A 217 -12.77 8.86 4.68
CA ARG A 217 -11.85 8.34 3.66
C ARG A 217 -10.57 9.17 3.55
N LEU A 218 -10.65 10.48 3.76
CA LEU A 218 -9.50 11.36 3.73
C LEU A 218 -8.62 11.23 4.99
N ARG A 219 -9.15 10.78 6.13
CA ARG A 219 -8.40 10.70 7.41
C ARG A 219 -7.97 9.29 7.80
N VAL A 220 -8.58 8.26 7.25
CA VAL A 220 -8.28 6.86 7.59
C VAL A 220 -6.82 6.48 7.31
N ALA A 221 -6.21 7.01 6.24
CA ALA A 221 -4.79 6.79 5.95
C ALA A 221 -3.88 7.34 7.08
N LEU A 222 -4.21 8.51 7.64
CA LEU A 222 -3.49 9.11 8.76
C LEU A 222 -3.68 8.31 10.05
N THR A 223 -4.84 7.69 10.25
CA THR A 223 -5.12 6.80 11.39
C THR A 223 -4.20 5.58 11.35
N GLY A 224 -4.15 4.86 10.22
CA GLY A 224 -3.26 3.71 10.04
C GLY A 224 -1.78 4.10 10.17
N LEU A 225 -1.40 5.24 9.60
CA LEU A 225 -0.05 5.78 9.74
C LEU A 225 0.31 6.07 11.21
N THR A 226 -0.60 6.64 11.99
CA THR A 226 -0.33 6.98 13.40
C THR A 226 -0.10 5.73 14.25
N MET A 227 -0.82 4.64 13.97
CA MET A 227 -0.56 3.34 14.59
C MET A 227 0.80 2.77 14.17
N ALA A 228 1.17 2.89 12.89
CA ALA A 228 2.47 2.46 12.40
C ALA A 228 3.62 3.27 13.00
N GLU A 229 3.44 4.58 13.18
CA GLU A 229 4.40 5.49 13.82
C GLU A 229 4.67 5.09 15.27
N LYS A 230 3.64 4.69 16.04
CA LYS A 230 3.86 4.20 17.41
C LYS A 230 4.80 2.99 17.41
N PHE A 231 4.57 2.02 16.54
CA PHE A 231 5.44 0.84 16.46
C PHE A 231 6.85 1.17 15.97
N ARG A 232 7.00 2.12 15.03
CA ARG A 232 8.29 2.63 14.58
C ARG A 232 9.06 3.28 15.73
N ASP A 233 8.39 4.15 16.47
CA ASP A 233 9.00 4.93 17.56
C ASP A 233 9.34 4.03 18.77
N GLU A 234 8.70 2.86 18.89
CA GLU A 234 9.10 1.75 19.79
C GLU A 234 10.34 0.98 19.32
N GLY A 235 10.91 1.32 18.17
CA GLY A 235 12.11 0.71 17.60
C GLY A 235 11.87 -0.54 16.77
N ARG A 236 10.68 -0.66 16.15
CA ARG A 236 10.33 -1.80 15.28
C ARG A 236 10.41 -1.43 13.82
N ASP A 237 10.56 -2.48 13.01
CA ASP A 237 10.35 -2.42 11.57
C ASP A 237 8.88 -2.76 11.29
N VAL A 238 8.18 -1.80 10.70
CA VAL A 238 6.74 -1.84 10.52
C VAL A 238 6.42 -1.84 9.04
N LEU A 239 5.44 -2.65 8.65
CA LEU A 239 4.84 -2.54 7.33
C LEU A 239 3.55 -1.76 7.39
N LEU A 240 3.43 -0.74 6.55
CA LEU A 240 2.19 -0.01 6.35
C LEU A 240 1.60 -0.34 4.98
N PHE A 241 0.44 -0.97 4.97
CA PHE A 241 -0.33 -1.20 3.75
C PHE A 241 -1.38 -0.12 3.58
N VAL A 242 -1.37 0.57 2.44
CA VAL A 242 -2.39 1.58 2.12
C VAL A 242 -3.11 1.14 0.86
N ASP A 243 -4.32 0.62 1.02
CA ASP A 243 -5.19 0.23 -0.10
C ASP A 243 -6.48 1.04 -0.01
N ASN A 244 -6.73 2.06 -0.84
CA ASN A 244 -5.94 2.52 -1.97
C ASN A 244 -5.53 4.00 -1.81
N ILE A 245 -4.27 4.33 -2.09
CA ILE A 245 -3.78 5.72 -1.94
C ILE A 245 -4.49 6.68 -2.93
N TYR A 246 -4.94 6.21 -4.08
CA TYR A 246 -5.74 7.03 -5.00
C TYR A 246 -7.08 7.45 -4.37
N ARG A 247 -7.67 6.61 -3.52
CA ARG A 247 -8.94 6.92 -2.83
C ARG A 247 -8.78 8.01 -1.79
N TYR A 248 -7.59 8.12 -1.18
CA TYR A 248 -7.23 9.26 -0.33
C TYR A 248 -7.28 10.56 -1.15
N THR A 249 -6.64 10.59 -2.32
CA THR A 249 -6.67 11.74 -3.23
C THR A 249 -8.10 12.09 -3.67
N LEU A 250 -8.88 11.08 -4.08
CA LEU A 250 -10.26 11.29 -4.53
C LEU A 250 -11.14 11.88 -3.42
N ALA A 251 -11.01 11.38 -2.19
CA ALA A 251 -11.70 11.94 -1.04
C ALA A 251 -11.28 13.40 -0.79
N GLY A 252 -10.00 13.73 -1.02
CA GLY A 252 -9.49 15.10 -0.94
C GLY A 252 -10.12 16.03 -1.96
N THR A 253 -10.29 15.57 -3.21
CA THR A 253 -11.02 16.30 -4.25
C THR A 253 -12.47 16.60 -3.84
N GLU A 254 -13.18 15.59 -3.33
CA GLU A 254 -14.57 15.75 -2.86
C GLU A 254 -14.66 16.75 -1.70
N VAL A 255 -13.80 16.62 -0.69
CA VAL A 255 -13.70 17.54 0.44
C VAL A 255 -13.38 18.95 -0.01
N SER A 256 -12.40 19.13 -0.89
CA SER A 256 -11.97 20.44 -1.39
C SER A 256 -13.10 21.17 -2.12
N ALA A 257 -13.88 20.44 -2.93
CA ALA A 257 -15.05 20.98 -3.60
C ALA A 257 -16.12 21.46 -2.59
N LEU A 258 -16.39 20.66 -1.56
CA LEU A 258 -17.35 21.03 -0.49
C LEU A 258 -16.88 22.23 0.34
N LEU A 259 -15.57 22.40 0.54
CA LEU A 259 -14.99 23.56 1.21
C LEU A 259 -15.05 24.84 0.36
N GLY A 260 -15.43 24.74 -0.92
CA GLY A 260 -15.53 25.87 -1.85
C GLY A 260 -14.17 26.33 -2.41
N ARG A 261 -13.15 25.46 -2.40
CA ARG A 261 -11.86 25.74 -3.04
C ARG A 261 -12.01 25.64 -4.56
N MET A 262 -11.33 26.52 -5.30
CA MET A 262 -11.29 26.40 -6.76
C MET A 262 -10.55 25.12 -7.17
N PRO A 263 -11.12 24.29 -8.06
CA PRO A 263 -10.46 23.09 -8.53
C PRO A 263 -9.23 23.42 -9.39
N SER A 264 -8.24 22.54 -9.36
CA SER A 264 -7.02 22.60 -10.16
C SER A 264 -7.15 21.75 -11.44
N ALA A 265 -6.02 21.38 -12.04
CA ALA A 265 -5.94 20.51 -13.21
C ALA A 265 -6.78 19.23 -13.02
N VAL A 266 -7.54 18.88 -14.07
CA VAL A 266 -8.39 17.66 -14.11
C VAL A 266 -9.45 17.59 -12.98
N GLY A 267 -9.66 18.68 -12.23
CA GLY A 267 -10.64 18.76 -11.16
C GLY A 267 -10.13 18.42 -9.76
N TYR A 268 -8.84 18.12 -9.60
CA TYR A 268 -8.24 17.82 -8.29
C TYR A 268 -8.19 19.04 -7.37
N GLN A 269 -8.00 18.80 -6.06
CA GLN A 269 -7.80 19.86 -5.10
C GLN A 269 -6.51 20.65 -5.38
N PRO A 270 -6.49 21.99 -5.16
CA PRO A 270 -5.28 22.80 -5.34
C PRO A 270 -4.17 22.43 -4.34
N THR A 271 -4.53 21.77 -3.23
CA THR A 271 -3.63 21.31 -2.15
C THR A 271 -3.12 19.88 -2.35
N LEU A 272 -3.30 19.28 -3.54
CA LEU A 272 -3.01 17.86 -3.78
C LEU A 272 -1.59 17.46 -3.38
N ALA A 273 -0.60 18.22 -3.85
CA ALA A 273 0.81 17.94 -3.58
C ALA A 273 1.17 18.13 -2.09
N GLU A 274 0.55 19.10 -1.43
CA GLU A 274 0.78 19.37 0.00
C GLU A 274 0.19 18.25 0.86
N GLU A 275 -1.08 17.88 0.63
CA GLU A 275 -1.76 16.81 1.37
C GLU A 275 -1.05 15.45 1.18
N MET A 276 -0.64 15.15 -0.06
CA MET A 276 0.16 13.96 -0.35
C MET A 276 1.51 14.03 0.38
N GLY A 277 2.20 15.16 0.35
CA GLY A 277 3.48 15.34 1.03
C GLY A 277 3.38 15.14 2.55
N VAL A 278 2.36 15.72 3.20
CA VAL A 278 2.14 15.56 4.65
C VAL A 278 1.96 14.09 5.05
N LEU A 279 1.25 13.31 4.23
CA LEU A 279 1.07 11.87 4.46
C LEU A 279 2.35 11.09 4.16
N GLN A 280 2.96 11.30 3.00
CA GLN A 280 4.08 10.49 2.51
C GLN A 280 5.37 10.76 3.29
N GLU A 281 5.66 11.99 3.70
CA GLU A 281 6.94 12.30 4.38
C GLU A 281 7.00 11.76 5.82
N ARG A 282 5.85 11.45 6.42
CA ARG A 282 5.79 10.73 7.70
C ARG A 282 6.12 9.24 7.59
N ILE A 283 5.89 8.66 6.41
CA ILE A 283 6.25 7.28 6.08
C ILE A 283 7.75 7.28 5.75
N THR A 284 8.59 7.03 6.74
CA THR A 284 10.05 7.04 6.55
C THR A 284 10.77 6.23 7.62
N SER A 285 12.03 5.91 7.35
CA SER A 285 12.97 5.37 8.33
C SER A 285 13.54 6.47 9.21
N THR A 286 13.46 6.24 10.52
CA THR A 286 14.09 7.07 11.53
C THR A 286 15.28 6.34 12.15
N LYS A 287 16.05 7.01 13.01
CA LYS A 287 17.15 6.37 13.76
C LYS A 287 16.68 5.29 14.74
N THR A 288 15.40 5.29 15.13
CA THR A 288 14.83 4.33 16.10
C THR A 288 14.26 3.10 15.41
N GLY A 289 13.45 3.30 14.36
CA GLY A 289 12.82 2.21 13.61
C GLY A 289 12.41 2.64 12.20
N SER A 290 11.80 1.72 11.44
CA SER A 290 11.43 1.94 10.04
C SER A 290 9.95 1.68 9.76
N ILE A 291 9.37 2.44 8.83
CA ILE A 291 8.05 2.16 8.24
C ILE A 291 8.25 1.92 6.76
N THR A 292 8.22 0.65 6.34
CA THR A 292 8.17 0.31 4.92
C THR A 292 6.72 0.32 4.48
N SER A 293 6.37 1.10 3.46
CA SER A 293 4.99 1.15 2.99
C SER A 293 4.78 0.43 1.67
N VAL A 294 3.67 -0.29 1.55
CA VAL A 294 3.20 -0.89 0.30
C VAL A 294 1.83 -0.31 0.00
N GLN A 295 1.77 0.51 -1.03
CA GLN A 295 0.60 1.33 -1.34
C GLN A 295 0.00 0.83 -2.65
N ALA A 296 -1.25 0.38 -2.63
CA ALA A 296 -1.94 0.13 -3.89
C ALA A 296 -2.25 1.46 -4.56
N VAL A 297 -1.83 1.60 -5.81
CA VAL A 297 -2.08 2.79 -6.62
C VAL A 297 -3.01 2.42 -7.77
N TYR A 298 -4.21 2.98 -7.75
CA TYR A 298 -5.11 2.92 -8.90
C TYR A 298 -4.74 4.02 -9.90
N VAL A 299 -4.50 3.64 -11.15
CA VAL A 299 -4.26 4.58 -12.25
C VAL A 299 -5.58 4.81 -12.98
N PRO A 300 -6.16 6.01 -12.92
CA PRO A 300 -7.42 6.29 -13.61
C PRO A 300 -7.23 6.20 -15.12
N ALA A 301 -8.09 5.42 -15.78
CA ALA A 301 -8.08 5.22 -17.23
C ALA A 301 -6.72 4.79 -17.82
N ASP A 302 -5.88 4.13 -17.01
CA ASP A 302 -4.50 3.74 -17.37
C ASP A 302 -3.60 4.93 -17.80
N ASP A 303 -3.94 6.16 -17.38
CA ASP A 303 -3.17 7.37 -17.65
C ASP A 303 -2.19 7.70 -16.50
N LEU A 304 -0.91 7.41 -16.72
CA LEU A 304 0.18 7.72 -15.77
C LEU A 304 0.47 9.22 -15.63
N THR A 305 -0.04 10.05 -16.56
CA THR A 305 0.15 11.50 -16.56
C THR A 305 -0.89 12.25 -15.74
N ASP A 306 -1.91 11.54 -15.24
CA ASP A 306 -2.89 12.10 -14.31
C ASP A 306 -2.17 12.67 -13.06
N PRO A 307 -2.57 13.84 -12.54
CA PRO A 307 -1.92 14.48 -11.40
C PRO A 307 -1.82 13.60 -10.15
N SER A 308 -2.78 12.72 -9.88
CA SER A 308 -2.77 11.86 -8.68
C SER A 308 -1.63 10.83 -8.70
N PRO A 309 -1.53 9.93 -9.68
CA PRO A 309 -0.40 9.02 -9.79
C PRO A 309 0.92 9.78 -9.99
N ALA A 310 0.96 10.84 -10.81
CA ALA A 310 2.17 11.64 -11.02
C ALA A 310 2.76 12.20 -9.72
N THR A 311 1.91 12.75 -8.84
CA THR A 311 2.34 13.25 -7.53
C THR A 311 2.78 12.11 -6.62
N THR A 312 2.06 10.99 -6.63
CA THR A 312 2.40 9.81 -5.82
C THR A 312 3.77 9.24 -6.22
N PHE A 313 4.06 9.15 -7.53
CA PHE A 313 5.32 8.62 -8.07
C PHE A 313 6.55 9.35 -7.55
N ALA A 314 6.46 10.67 -7.32
CA ALA A 314 7.58 11.44 -6.80
C ALA A 314 8.06 10.92 -5.44
N HIS A 315 7.15 10.37 -4.63
CA HIS A 315 7.46 9.85 -3.30
C HIS A 315 7.82 8.36 -3.28
N LEU A 316 7.60 7.59 -4.35
CA LEU A 316 7.86 6.15 -4.35
C LEU A 316 9.34 5.84 -4.62
N ASP A 317 9.87 4.86 -3.90
CA ASP A 317 11.23 4.32 -4.09
C ASP A 317 11.25 3.11 -5.04
N ALA A 318 10.18 2.33 -5.04
CA ALA A 318 9.99 1.20 -5.93
C ALA A 318 8.56 1.17 -6.48
N THR A 319 8.44 0.72 -7.73
CA THR A 319 7.17 0.52 -8.43
C THR A 319 7.07 -0.95 -8.83
N VAL A 320 6.01 -1.61 -8.39
CA VAL A 320 5.69 -2.99 -8.74
C VAL A 320 4.43 -2.96 -9.59
N VAL A 321 4.57 -3.26 -10.88
CA VAL A 321 3.47 -3.23 -11.84
C VAL A 321 2.92 -4.63 -12.04
N LEU A 322 1.64 -4.85 -11.74
CA LEU A 322 0.95 -6.12 -11.97
C LEU A 322 0.18 -6.09 -13.29
N SER A 323 0.59 -6.96 -14.22
CA SER A 323 0.08 -7.00 -15.58
C SER A 323 -0.98 -8.07 -15.78
N ARG A 324 -2.11 -7.69 -16.39
CA ARG A 324 -3.16 -8.65 -16.80
C ARG A 324 -2.66 -9.62 -17.86
N GLN A 325 -1.72 -9.21 -18.72
CA GLN A 325 -1.16 -10.07 -19.75
C GLN A 325 -0.32 -11.20 -19.16
N ILE A 326 0.36 -10.96 -18.04
CA ILE A 326 1.13 -11.98 -17.33
C ILE A 326 0.19 -12.90 -16.56
N ALA A 327 -0.82 -12.34 -15.90
CA ALA A 327 -1.84 -13.13 -15.19
C ALA A 327 -2.60 -14.10 -16.12
N SER A 328 -2.91 -13.69 -17.36
CA SER A 328 -3.61 -14.56 -18.34
C SER A 328 -2.75 -15.74 -18.83
N LEU A 329 -1.43 -15.66 -18.70
CA LEU A 329 -0.51 -16.77 -18.94
C LEU A 329 -0.44 -17.76 -17.76
N GLY A 330 -1.19 -17.50 -16.68
CA GLY A 330 -1.17 -18.29 -15.44
C GLY A 330 0.05 -18.02 -14.56
N ILE A 331 0.83 -16.97 -14.81
CA ILE A 331 2.04 -16.65 -14.05
C ILE A 331 1.65 -15.80 -12.85
N TYR A 332 1.87 -16.34 -11.66
CA TYR A 332 1.63 -15.66 -10.38
C TYR A 332 2.91 -15.69 -9.52
N PRO A 333 3.30 -14.57 -8.89
CA PRO A 333 2.65 -13.25 -8.94
C PRO A 333 2.77 -12.59 -10.32
N ALA A 334 1.74 -11.83 -10.72
CA ALA A 334 1.63 -11.25 -12.06
C ALA A 334 2.47 -9.96 -12.25
N VAL A 335 3.67 -9.92 -11.67
CA VAL A 335 4.56 -8.76 -11.72
C VAL A 335 5.20 -8.66 -13.10
N ASP A 336 5.15 -7.47 -13.70
CA ASP A 336 5.83 -7.16 -14.94
C ASP A 336 7.30 -6.82 -14.68
N PRO A 337 8.25 -7.68 -15.14
CA PRO A 337 9.67 -7.48 -14.88
C PRO A 337 10.30 -6.33 -15.68
N LEU A 338 9.62 -5.81 -16.71
CA LEU A 338 10.11 -4.71 -17.54
C LEU A 338 9.58 -3.36 -17.07
N ASP A 339 8.30 -3.31 -16.67
CA ASP A 339 7.67 -2.07 -16.19
C ASP A 339 7.88 -1.80 -14.69
N SER A 340 8.25 -2.83 -13.90
CA SER A 340 8.59 -2.66 -12.48
C SER A 340 10.00 -2.10 -12.31
N THR A 341 10.16 -1.14 -11.40
CA THR A 341 11.45 -0.46 -11.18
C THR A 341 11.73 -0.24 -9.69
N SER A 342 13.00 -0.10 -9.32
CA SER A 342 13.42 0.29 -7.97
C SER A 342 14.65 1.17 -8.03
N ARG A 343 14.69 2.21 -7.20
CA ARG A 343 15.90 3.03 -6.99
C ARG A 343 17.05 2.23 -6.37
N GLN A 344 16.73 1.11 -5.71
CA GLN A 344 17.73 0.26 -5.06
C GLN A 344 18.45 -0.67 -6.04
N LEU A 345 17.97 -0.79 -7.29
CA LEU A 345 18.63 -1.58 -8.32
C LEU A 345 19.85 -0.84 -8.89
N ASP A 346 20.83 -0.59 -8.03
CA ASP A 346 22.11 0.04 -8.31
C ASP A 346 23.24 -0.88 -7.82
N PRO A 347 24.30 -1.13 -8.61
CA PRO A 347 25.39 -2.02 -8.23
C PRO A 347 26.12 -1.59 -6.93
N LEU A 348 26.03 -0.33 -6.52
CA LEU A 348 26.57 0.16 -5.24
C LEU A 348 25.71 -0.24 -4.03
N VAL A 349 24.43 -0.57 -4.25
CA VAL A 349 23.47 -0.93 -3.19
C VAL A 349 23.27 -2.45 -3.14
N VAL A 350 22.83 -3.05 -4.25
CA VAL A 350 22.54 -4.50 -4.33
C VAL A 350 23.79 -5.36 -4.59
N GLY A 351 24.91 -4.73 -4.96
CA GLY A 351 26.12 -5.41 -5.39
C GLY A 351 26.11 -5.78 -6.87
N GLN A 352 27.31 -5.98 -7.41
CA GLN A 352 27.51 -6.19 -8.86
C GLN A 352 26.82 -7.46 -9.37
N GLU A 353 26.90 -8.56 -8.62
CA GLU A 353 26.34 -9.85 -9.04
C GLU A 353 24.81 -9.82 -9.17
N HIS A 354 24.12 -9.21 -8.21
CA HIS A 354 22.67 -9.03 -8.26
C HIS A 354 22.31 -8.14 -9.45
N TYR A 355 22.96 -6.98 -9.57
CA TYR A 355 22.70 -6.02 -10.64
C TYR A 355 22.87 -6.63 -12.05
N ASP A 356 23.98 -7.32 -12.29
CA ASP A 356 24.26 -7.94 -13.59
C ASP A 356 23.26 -9.06 -13.93
N THR A 357 22.86 -9.84 -12.92
CA THR A 357 21.84 -10.88 -13.09
C THR A 357 20.49 -10.25 -13.45
N ALA A 358 20.05 -9.23 -12.72
CA ALA A 358 18.78 -8.55 -12.98
C ALA A 358 18.77 -7.86 -14.36
N ARG A 359 19.84 -7.16 -14.75
CA ARG A 359 19.96 -6.52 -16.07
C ARG A 359 20.04 -7.53 -17.22
N GLY A 360 20.69 -8.65 -17.00
CA GLY A 360 20.73 -9.77 -17.94
C GLY A 360 19.34 -10.37 -18.17
N VAL A 361 18.58 -10.62 -17.09
CA VAL A 361 17.18 -11.06 -17.15
C VAL A 361 16.31 -10.06 -17.92
N GLN A 362 16.41 -8.76 -17.62
CA GLN A 362 15.66 -7.70 -18.34
C GLN A 362 15.97 -7.69 -19.83
N SER A 363 17.25 -7.74 -20.19
CA SER A 363 17.70 -7.70 -21.59
C SER A 363 17.21 -8.91 -22.38
N LEU A 364 17.21 -10.09 -21.74
CA LEU A 364 16.74 -11.32 -22.37
C LEU A 364 15.22 -11.31 -22.57
N LEU A 365 14.46 -10.82 -21.59
CA LEU A 365 13.00 -10.65 -21.69
C LEU A 365 12.60 -9.57 -22.71
N GLN A 366 13.36 -8.47 -22.79
CA GLN A 366 13.15 -7.43 -23.78
C GLN A 366 13.35 -7.96 -25.21
N ARG A 367 14.46 -8.67 -25.46
CA ARG A 367 14.72 -9.30 -26.76
C ARG A 367 13.66 -10.34 -27.11
N TYR A 368 13.17 -11.10 -26.13
CA TYR A 368 12.06 -12.02 -26.35
C TYR A 368 10.78 -11.32 -26.80
N GLN A 369 10.46 -10.15 -26.23
CA GLN A 369 9.30 -9.36 -26.62
C GLN A 369 9.39 -8.88 -28.07
N GLU A 370 10.58 -8.44 -28.51
CA GLU A 370 10.84 -8.05 -29.91
C GLU A 370 10.68 -9.24 -30.88
N LEU A 371 11.17 -10.41 -30.47
CA LEU A 371 11.05 -11.65 -31.26
C LEU A 371 9.61 -12.18 -31.29
N LYS A 372 8.78 -11.86 -30.31
CA LYS A 372 7.39 -12.36 -30.20
C LYS A 372 6.54 -11.95 -31.39
N ASP A 373 6.70 -10.72 -31.87
CA ASP A 373 5.97 -10.22 -33.04
C ASP A 373 6.42 -10.92 -34.32
N ILE A 374 7.72 -11.18 -34.44
CA ILE A 374 8.30 -11.94 -35.56
C ILE A 374 7.76 -13.38 -35.55
N ILE A 375 7.77 -14.05 -34.39
CA ILE A 375 7.24 -15.41 -34.21
C ILE A 375 5.76 -15.48 -34.59
N ALA A 376 4.96 -14.46 -34.23
CA ALA A 376 3.54 -14.43 -34.55
C ALA A 376 3.26 -14.32 -36.06
N ILE A 377 4.17 -13.73 -36.83
CA ILE A 377 4.02 -13.52 -38.29
C ILE A 377 4.66 -14.65 -39.10
N LEU A 378 5.92 -14.97 -38.81
CA LEU A 378 6.76 -15.87 -39.61
C LEU A 378 6.82 -17.30 -39.05
N GLY A 379 6.52 -17.49 -37.77
CA GLY A 379 6.70 -18.75 -37.06
C GLY A 379 8.09 -18.89 -36.42
N MET A 380 8.21 -19.85 -35.50
CA MET A 380 9.43 -20.06 -34.70
C MET A 380 10.59 -20.67 -35.52
N ASP A 381 10.29 -21.35 -36.62
CA ASP A 381 11.27 -22.05 -37.45
C ASP A 381 12.17 -21.10 -38.25
N GLU A 382 11.66 -19.90 -38.55
CA GLU A 382 12.36 -18.85 -39.32
C GLU A 382 13.37 -18.05 -38.49
N LEU A 383 13.43 -18.29 -37.17
CA LEU A 383 14.42 -17.66 -36.30
C LEU A 383 15.80 -18.29 -36.46
N SER A 384 16.84 -17.48 -36.24
CA SER A 384 18.21 -18.00 -36.10
C SER A 384 18.31 -18.94 -34.90
N GLU A 385 19.27 -19.87 -34.90
CA GLU A 385 19.48 -20.78 -33.75
C GLU A 385 19.82 -20.01 -32.45
N GLU A 386 20.48 -18.86 -32.56
CA GLU A 386 20.74 -17.97 -31.42
C GLU A 386 19.43 -17.37 -30.88
N ASP A 387 18.54 -16.89 -31.75
CA ASP A 387 17.26 -16.34 -31.34
C ASP A 387 16.33 -17.41 -30.77
N LYS A 388 16.35 -18.64 -31.31
CA LYS A 388 15.65 -19.78 -30.71
C LYS A 388 16.13 -20.07 -29.30
N LEU A 389 17.45 -20.01 -29.06
CA LEU A 389 18.03 -20.16 -27.73
C LEU A 389 17.57 -19.04 -26.77
N VAL A 390 17.58 -17.79 -27.24
CA VAL A 390 17.07 -16.64 -26.46
C VAL A 390 15.61 -16.84 -26.09
N VAL A 391 14.75 -17.23 -27.03
CA VAL A 391 13.33 -17.50 -26.79
C VAL A 391 13.15 -18.63 -25.77
N ALA A 392 13.91 -19.73 -25.90
CA ALA A 392 13.83 -20.86 -24.98
C ALA A 392 14.22 -20.46 -23.55
N ARG A 393 15.32 -19.72 -23.37
CA ARG A 393 15.73 -19.19 -22.06
C ARG A 393 14.74 -18.18 -21.52
N ALA A 394 14.21 -17.30 -22.36
CA ALA A 394 13.24 -16.28 -21.96
C ALA A 394 11.96 -16.90 -21.40
N ARG A 395 11.43 -17.93 -22.08
CA ARG A 395 10.25 -18.66 -21.62
C ARG A 395 10.50 -19.35 -20.28
N LYS A 396 11.68 -19.95 -20.09
CA LYS A 396 12.07 -20.54 -18.79
C LYS A 396 12.14 -19.50 -17.69
N ILE A 397 12.80 -18.36 -17.93
CA ILE A 397 12.87 -17.23 -16.98
C ILE A 397 11.47 -16.72 -16.65
N GLN A 398 10.63 -16.49 -17.66
CA GLN A 398 9.27 -16.00 -17.49
C GLN A 398 8.44 -16.94 -16.60
N ARG A 399 8.60 -18.27 -16.77
CA ARG A 399 7.97 -19.26 -15.89
C ARG A 399 8.63 -19.31 -14.52
N PHE A 400 9.94 -19.18 -14.42
CA PHE A 400 10.68 -19.22 -13.16
C PHE A 400 10.42 -18.01 -12.25
N LEU A 401 9.97 -16.89 -12.82
CA LEU A 401 9.45 -15.74 -12.05
C LEU A 401 8.16 -16.08 -11.29
N SER A 402 7.43 -17.15 -11.68
CA SER A 402 6.30 -17.63 -10.90
C SER A 402 6.74 -18.29 -9.60
N GLN A 403 5.91 -18.16 -8.57
CA GLN A 403 6.18 -18.71 -7.25
C GLN A 403 4.86 -19.07 -6.56
N PRO A 404 4.75 -20.27 -5.97
CA PRO A 404 3.60 -20.62 -5.14
C PRO A 404 3.66 -19.83 -3.83
N PHE A 405 2.62 -19.03 -3.57
CA PHE A 405 2.46 -18.28 -2.33
C PHE A 405 1.81 -19.12 -1.24
N PHE A 406 2.18 -18.89 0.01
CA PHE A 406 1.59 -19.59 1.15
C PHE A 406 0.12 -19.22 1.33
N VAL A 407 -0.22 -17.94 1.17
CA VAL A 407 -1.62 -17.48 1.28
C VAL A 407 -2.50 -18.00 0.14
N ALA A 408 -1.87 -18.48 -0.96
CA ALA A 408 -2.57 -19.03 -2.11
C ALA A 408 -2.66 -20.58 -2.10
N GLU A 409 -2.19 -21.25 -1.05
CA GLU A 409 -2.24 -22.72 -0.93
C GLU A 409 -3.68 -23.25 -1.07
N VAL A 410 -4.64 -22.55 -0.49
CA VAL A 410 -6.08 -22.91 -0.53
C VAL A 410 -6.63 -22.91 -1.96
N PHE A 411 -6.15 -22.00 -2.81
CA PHE A 411 -6.60 -21.87 -4.19
C PHE A 411 -5.81 -22.76 -5.16
N THR A 412 -4.52 -22.95 -4.91
CA THR A 412 -3.60 -23.63 -5.84
C THR A 412 -3.35 -25.10 -5.51
N GLY A 413 -3.60 -25.52 -4.27
CA GLY A 413 -3.28 -26.86 -3.75
C GLY A 413 -1.78 -27.18 -3.68
N SER A 414 -0.92 -26.23 -4.02
CA SER A 414 0.54 -26.38 -4.01
C SER A 414 1.12 -25.67 -2.79
N PRO A 415 2.04 -26.29 -2.04
CA PRO A 415 2.62 -25.65 -0.85
C PRO A 415 3.40 -24.40 -1.23
N GLY A 416 3.21 -23.34 -0.45
CA GLY A 416 3.91 -22.07 -0.61
C GLY A 416 5.40 -22.20 -0.36
N LYS A 417 6.17 -21.29 -0.97
CA LYS A 417 7.63 -21.29 -0.90
C LYS A 417 8.14 -19.89 -0.59
N TYR A 418 9.03 -19.80 0.40
CA TYR A 418 9.87 -18.64 0.61
C TYR A 418 11.21 -18.89 -0.09
N VAL A 419 11.67 -17.96 -0.93
CA VAL A 419 12.92 -18.12 -1.68
C VAL A 419 13.91 -17.04 -1.24
N SER A 420 15.09 -17.45 -0.78
CA SER A 420 16.10 -16.48 -0.36
C SER A 420 16.64 -15.66 -1.53
N LEU A 421 17.13 -14.45 -1.27
CA LEU A 421 17.76 -13.61 -2.28
C LEU A 421 18.95 -14.32 -2.94
N LYS A 422 19.77 -15.04 -2.16
CA LYS A 422 20.93 -15.78 -2.67
C LYS A 422 20.53 -16.89 -3.63
N ASP A 423 19.49 -17.65 -3.28
CA ASP A 423 18.99 -18.73 -4.14
C ASP A 423 18.31 -18.17 -5.40
N THR A 424 17.66 -17.01 -5.28
CA THR A 424 17.09 -16.27 -6.41
C THR A 424 18.18 -15.90 -7.42
N ILE A 425 19.24 -15.20 -6.98
CA ILE A 425 20.34 -14.79 -7.85
C ILE A 425 21.01 -16.01 -8.51
N ARG A 426 21.32 -17.06 -7.71
CA ARG A 426 21.92 -18.30 -8.24
C ARG A 426 21.05 -18.95 -9.31
N GLY A 427 19.75 -19.06 -9.07
CA GLY A 427 18.81 -19.69 -10.00
C GLY A 427 18.71 -18.95 -11.33
N PHE A 428 18.54 -17.62 -11.30
CA PHE A 428 18.42 -16.83 -12.53
C PHE A 428 19.73 -16.76 -13.31
N LYS A 429 20.87 -16.65 -12.62
CA LYS A 429 22.20 -16.66 -13.24
C LYS A 429 22.47 -17.97 -13.98
N GLY A 430 22.20 -19.12 -13.36
CA GLY A 430 22.42 -20.41 -14.02
C GLY A 430 21.50 -20.64 -15.24
N ILE A 431 20.27 -20.10 -15.24
CA ILE A 431 19.40 -20.13 -16.43
C ILE A 431 19.98 -19.24 -17.53
N MET A 432 20.49 -18.05 -17.21
CA MET A 432 21.10 -17.14 -18.17
C MET A 432 22.38 -17.73 -18.79
N GLU A 433 23.21 -18.39 -17.99
CA GLU A 433 24.47 -19.03 -18.41
C GLU A 433 24.24 -20.33 -19.21
N GLY A 434 23.02 -20.88 -19.18
CA GLY A 434 22.62 -22.05 -19.97
C GLY A 434 22.80 -23.39 -19.28
N GLU A 435 23.11 -23.40 -17.98
CA GLU A 435 23.30 -24.63 -17.20
C GLU A 435 22.06 -25.54 -17.25
N TYR A 436 20.88 -24.93 -17.35
CA TYR A 436 19.58 -25.61 -17.34
C TYR A 436 18.88 -25.63 -18.72
N ASP A 437 19.63 -25.46 -19.81
CA ASP A 437 19.06 -25.48 -21.17
C ASP A 437 18.42 -26.82 -21.54
N HIS A 438 18.91 -27.91 -20.95
CA HIS A 438 18.39 -29.27 -21.15
C HIS A 438 17.06 -29.55 -20.46
N LEU A 439 16.62 -28.71 -19.51
CA LEU A 439 15.37 -28.91 -18.78
C LEU A 439 14.14 -28.39 -19.56
N PRO A 440 12.97 -29.03 -19.44
CA PRO A 440 11.73 -28.56 -20.07
C PRO A 440 11.19 -27.29 -19.39
N GLU A 441 10.52 -26.41 -20.16
CA GLU A 441 9.92 -25.16 -19.64
C GLU A 441 8.97 -25.38 -18.45
N GLN A 442 8.20 -26.48 -18.46
CA GLN A 442 7.22 -26.80 -17.42
C GLN A 442 7.86 -27.07 -16.05
N ALA A 443 9.14 -27.43 -16.01
CA ALA A 443 9.86 -27.65 -14.76
C ALA A 443 10.05 -26.35 -13.96
N PHE A 444 10.08 -25.19 -14.63
CA PHE A 444 10.29 -23.88 -14.01
C PHE A 444 8.99 -23.22 -13.54
N TYR A 445 7.82 -23.80 -13.84
CA TYR A 445 6.53 -23.21 -13.48
C TYR A 445 6.13 -23.58 -12.05
N MET A 446 5.72 -22.60 -11.24
CA MET A 446 5.23 -22.77 -9.86
C MET A 446 6.18 -23.61 -8.99
N VAL A 447 7.44 -23.18 -8.92
CA VAL A 447 8.49 -23.77 -8.07
C VAL A 447 9.16 -22.68 -7.24
N GLY A 448 9.77 -23.05 -6.10
CA GLY A 448 10.57 -22.14 -5.29
C GLY A 448 11.96 -21.94 -5.90
N SER A 449 12.94 -22.71 -5.41
CA SER A 449 14.34 -22.64 -5.83
C SER A 449 14.62 -23.38 -7.15
N ILE A 450 15.84 -23.23 -7.66
CA ILE A 450 16.28 -23.90 -8.89
C ILE A 450 16.40 -25.41 -8.71
N GLU A 451 16.73 -25.89 -7.51
CA GLU A 451 16.80 -27.31 -7.18
C GLU A 451 15.43 -27.98 -7.31
N GLU A 452 14.36 -27.30 -6.90
CA GLU A 452 12.99 -27.79 -7.07
C GLU A 452 12.61 -27.90 -8.55
N ALA A 453 13.10 -26.99 -9.41
CA ALA A 453 12.90 -27.09 -10.85
C ALA A 453 13.59 -28.33 -11.42
N VAL A 454 14.83 -28.62 -11.01
CA VAL A 454 15.56 -29.83 -11.39
C VAL A 454 14.85 -31.10 -10.91
N GLU A 455 14.33 -31.11 -9.69
CA GLU A 455 13.56 -32.25 -9.17
C GLU A 455 12.25 -32.46 -9.90
N LYS A 456 11.55 -31.38 -10.24
CA LYS A 456 10.31 -31.42 -11.01
C LYS A 456 10.55 -31.94 -12.42
N ALA A 457 11.65 -31.54 -13.06
CA ALA A 457 12.04 -32.05 -14.37
C ALA A 457 12.28 -33.57 -14.38
N LYS A 458 12.75 -34.17 -13.28
CA LYS A 458 12.93 -35.64 -13.17
C LYS A 458 11.61 -36.40 -13.09
N LYS A 459 10.50 -35.72 -12.77
CA LYS A 459 9.16 -36.31 -12.63
C LYS A 459 8.30 -36.14 -13.89
N LEU A 460 8.75 -35.32 -14.83
CA LEU A 460 8.14 -35.12 -16.15
C LEU A 460 8.80 -36.06 -17.17
#